data_AF-A0A7T8KKD0-F1
#
_entry.id   AF-A0A7T8KKD0-F1
#
_cell.length_a   1.000
_cell.length_b   1.000
_cell.length_c   1.000
_cell.angle_alpha   90.00
_cell.angle_beta   90.00
_cell.angle_gamma   90.00
#
_symmetry.space_group_name_H-M   'P 1'
#
loop_
_entity.id
_entity.type
_entity.pdbx_description
1 polymer ?
#
loop_
_entity_poly.entity_id
_entity_poly.type
_entity_poly.pdbx_seq_one_letter_code
_entity_poly.pdbx_strand_id
1 'polypeptide(L)'
;LGCVYKLVDVNGKPKIKLSQDVEKVTMPGRKNVYRLYSSDGHALIDLLLRPTEEPPAVGSKSKRAWVTPSKVESLYSIWWKNGKIFRPVPTLDEVRETVQSSLKT
;
A
#
# COMPACT_ATOMS: atom_id res chain seq x y z
N LEU A 1 8.09 -7.15 15.67
CA LEU A 1 7.55 -6.88 14.32
C LEU A 1 6.43 -7.85 13.90
N GLY A 2 6.43 -9.13 14.31
CA GLY A 2 5.24 -9.99 14.16
C GLY A 2 4.75 -10.22 12.73
N CYS A 3 5.61 -10.02 11.71
CA CYS A 3 5.23 -10.11 10.30
C CYS A 3 4.76 -11.52 9.92
N VAL A 4 3.79 -11.60 9.01
CA VAL A 4 3.26 -12.88 8.50
C VAL A 4 3.20 -12.89 6.98
N TYR A 5 3.35 -14.08 6.40
CA TYR A 5 3.07 -14.34 4.98
C TYR A 5 1.79 -15.17 4.87
N LYS A 6 0.85 -14.76 4.02
CA LYS A 6 -0.47 -15.40 3.87
C LYS A 6 -0.87 -15.45 2.40
N LEU A 7 -1.48 -16.58 1.99
CA LEU A 7 -2.12 -16.70 0.69
C LEU A 7 -3.42 -15.86 0.68
N VAL A 8 -3.55 -14.95 -0.27
CA VAL A 8 -4.74 -14.09 -0.40
C VAL A 8 -5.59 -14.38 -1.64
N ASP A 9 -5.02 -15.03 -2.65
CA ASP A 9 -5.67 -15.33 -3.93
C ASP A 9 -5.01 -16.55 -4.59
N VAL A 10 -5.79 -17.43 -5.20
CA VAL A 10 -5.28 -18.51 -6.06
C VAL A 10 -6.21 -18.68 -7.25
N ASN A 11 -5.64 -18.66 -8.47
CA ASN A 11 -6.39 -18.75 -9.73
C ASN A 11 -7.53 -17.71 -9.82
N GLY A 12 -7.30 -16.48 -9.34
CA GLY A 12 -8.29 -15.40 -9.35
C GLY A 12 -9.41 -15.57 -8.32
N LYS A 13 -9.33 -16.55 -7.42
CA LYS A 13 -10.28 -16.76 -6.33
C LYS A 13 -9.69 -16.26 -5.01
N PRO A 14 -10.25 -15.20 -4.41
CA PRO A 14 -9.82 -14.69 -3.11
C PRO A 14 -9.91 -15.77 -2.01
N LYS A 15 -8.95 -15.76 -1.08
CA LYS A 15 -8.87 -16.70 0.04
C LYS A 15 -8.86 -15.94 1.37
N ILE A 16 -9.64 -16.46 2.31
CA ILE A 16 -9.72 -15.95 3.68
C ILE A 16 -9.40 -17.09 4.65
N LYS A 17 -8.55 -16.81 5.63
CA LYS A 17 -8.33 -17.67 6.78
C LYS A 17 -9.17 -17.15 7.94
N LEU A 18 -10.09 -17.98 8.43
CA LEU A 18 -10.87 -17.69 9.63
C LEU A 18 -10.05 -18.02 10.90
N SER A 19 -10.37 -17.34 11.98
CA SER A 19 -9.82 -17.59 13.31
C SER A 19 -10.90 -17.30 14.34
N GLN A 20 -10.81 -17.94 15.52
CA GLN A 20 -11.66 -17.58 16.64
C GLN A 20 -11.40 -16.14 17.11
N ASP A 21 -10.16 -15.70 16.96
CA ASP A 21 -9.79 -14.31 17.15
C ASP A 21 -10.07 -13.52 15.86
N VAL A 22 -11.11 -12.68 15.90
CA VAL A 22 -11.60 -11.93 14.73
C VAL A 22 -10.51 -11.00 14.17
N GLU A 23 -9.63 -10.46 15.02
CA GLU A 23 -8.54 -9.59 14.59
C GLU A 23 -7.47 -10.34 13.76
N LYS A 24 -7.42 -11.67 13.89
CA LYS A 24 -6.52 -12.55 13.14
C LYS A 24 -7.12 -13.05 11.83
N VAL A 25 -8.35 -12.66 11.49
CA VAL A 25 -8.97 -12.98 10.20
C VAL A 25 -8.30 -12.17 9.09
N THR A 26 -7.88 -12.85 8.03
CA THR A 26 -7.11 -12.21 6.95
C THR A 26 -8.01 -11.47 5.96
N MET A 27 -7.54 -10.36 5.39
CA MET A 27 -8.22 -9.73 4.26
C MET A 27 -7.99 -10.51 2.95
N PRO A 28 -9.05 -10.99 2.27
CA PRO A 28 -8.92 -11.78 1.05
C PRO A 28 -8.56 -10.93 -0.18
N GLY A 29 -8.06 -11.58 -1.24
CA GLY A 29 -7.82 -11.02 -2.55
C GLY A 29 -6.51 -10.23 -2.68
N ARG A 30 -6.09 -9.99 -3.93
CA ARG A 30 -5.01 -9.04 -4.24
C ARG A 30 -5.45 -7.62 -3.87
N LYS A 31 -4.50 -6.77 -3.47
CA LYS A 31 -4.74 -5.39 -3.02
C LYS A 31 -3.64 -4.46 -3.50
N ASN A 32 -4.02 -3.26 -3.95
CA ASN A 32 -3.13 -2.11 -4.12
C ASN A 32 -3.23 -1.24 -2.85
N VAL A 33 -2.14 -0.56 -2.50
CA VAL A 33 -2.07 0.29 -1.31
C VAL A 33 -1.62 1.67 -1.71
N TYR A 34 -2.36 2.68 -1.25
CA TYR A 34 -2.04 4.09 -1.50
C TYR A 34 -1.96 4.86 -0.20
N ARG A 35 -0.94 5.69 -0.03
CA ARG A 35 -0.88 6.68 1.04
C ARG A 35 -1.44 8.01 0.55
N LEU A 36 -2.36 8.56 1.32
CA LEU A 36 -2.98 9.87 1.08
C LEU A 36 -2.32 10.89 1.99
N TYR A 37 -1.98 12.06 1.46
CA TYR A 37 -1.34 13.14 2.22
C TYR A 37 -2.20 14.41 2.24
N SER A 38 -2.09 15.20 3.31
CA SER A 38 -2.67 16.54 3.44
C SER A 38 -1.80 17.61 2.80
N SER A 39 -2.34 18.82 2.64
CA SER A 39 -1.64 19.95 2.02
C SER A 39 -0.38 20.40 2.76
N ASP A 40 -0.27 20.11 4.06
CA ASP A 40 0.91 20.34 4.89
C ASP A 40 1.98 19.23 4.75
N GLY A 41 1.70 18.19 3.95
CA GLY A 41 2.63 17.11 3.67
C GLY A 41 2.46 15.88 4.56
N HIS A 42 1.60 15.92 5.58
CA HIS A 42 1.43 14.79 6.52
C HIS A 42 0.64 13.63 5.92
N ALA A 43 1.02 12.41 6.29
CA ALA A 43 0.29 11.21 5.91
C ALA A 43 -1.06 11.13 6.66
N LEU A 44 -2.17 11.11 5.92
CA LEU A 44 -3.52 11.04 6.46
C LEU A 44 -3.97 9.61 6.73
N ILE A 45 -3.83 8.74 5.72
CA ILE A 45 -4.32 7.37 5.75
C ILE A 45 -3.69 6.51 4.65
N ASP A 46 -3.51 5.22 4.94
CA ASP A 46 -3.21 4.20 3.94
C ASP A 46 -4.50 3.51 3.48
N LEU A 47 -4.78 3.61 2.19
CA LEU A 47 -5.99 3.09 1.55
C LEU A 47 -5.70 1.79 0.80
N LEU A 48 -6.37 0.72 1.20
CA LEU A 48 -6.36 -0.56 0.51
C LEU A 48 -7.49 -0.63 -0.52
N LEU A 49 -7.14 -0.90 -1.77
CA LEU A 49 -8.07 -1.05 -2.90
C LEU A 49 -7.89 -2.40 -3.60
N ARG A 50 -8.94 -2.91 -4.22
CA ARG A 50 -8.82 -4.03 -5.16
C ARG A 50 -8.03 -3.57 -6.40
N PRO A 51 -7.31 -4.46 -7.09
CA PRO A 51 -6.58 -4.13 -8.31
C PRO A 51 -7.44 -3.59 -9.45
N THR A 52 -8.74 -3.87 -9.44
CA THR A 52 -9.72 -3.41 -10.43
C THR A 52 -10.40 -2.10 -10.06
N GLU A 53 -10.10 -1.54 -8.89
CA GLU A 53 -10.65 -0.25 -8.47
C GLU A 53 -9.74 0.88 -8.95
N GLU A 54 -10.37 1.98 -9.37
CA GLU A 54 -9.65 3.18 -9.78
C GLU A 54 -8.80 3.72 -8.63
N PRO A 55 -7.53 4.11 -8.89
CA PRO A 55 -6.69 4.76 -7.90
C PRO A 55 -7.33 6.07 -7.38
N PRO A 56 -7.07 6.47 -6.13
CA PRO A 56 -7.51 7.76 -5.64
C PRO A 56 -6.77 8.87 -6.40
N ALA A 57 -7.47 9.99 -6.63
CA ALA A 57 -6.92 11.15 -7.31
C ALA A 57 -6.74 12.33 -6.35
N VAL A 58 -5.69 13.12 -6.58
CA VAL A 58 -5.46 14.39 -5.88
C VAL A 58 -6.65 15.34 -6.09
N GLY A 59 -7.06 16.06 -5.05
CA GLY A 59 -8.17 17.02 -5.13
C GLY A 59 -9.56 16.39 -5.21
N SER A 60 -9.67 15.07 -5.36
CA SER A 60 -10.93 14.34 -5.36
C SER A 60 -11.19 13.71 -3.99
N LYS A 61 -12.40 13.92 -3.46
CA LYS A 61 -12.79 13.35 -2.17
C LYS A 61 -12.82 11.82 -2.27
N SER A 62 -11.97 11.15 -1.51
CA SER A 62 -11.99 9.70 -1.39
C SER A 62 -13.29 9.26 -0.71
N LYS A 63 -14.15 8.54 -1.44
CA LYS A 63 -15.42 8.02 -0.90
C LYS A 63 -15.22 7.07 0.28
N ARG A 64 -14.07 6.37 0.33
CA ARG A 64 -13.75 5.40 1.37
C ARG A 64 -13.16 6.04 2.62
N ALA A 65 -12.31 7.07 2.45
CA ALA A 65 -11.57 7.69 3.55
C ALA A 65 -12.15 9.03 4.00
N TRP A 66 -13.10 9.61 3.25
CA TRP A 66 -13.70 10.92 3.51
C TRP A 66 -12.71 12.10 3.55
N VAL A 67 -11.52 11.93 2.98
CA VAL A 67 -10.48 12.97 2.85
C VAL A 67 -10.30 13.40 1.39
N THR A 68 -9.83 14.64 1.20
CA THR A 68 -9.38 15.15 -0.10
C THR A 68 -7.85 15.27 -0.05
N PRO A 69 -7.11 14.34 -0.70
CA PRO A 69 -5.65 14.35 -0.64
C PRO A 69 -5.04 15.45 -1.49
N SER A 70 -3.94 16.05 -1.02
CA SER A 70 -3.06 16.93 -1.79
C SER A 70 -2.02 16.14 -2.61
N LYS A 71 -1.68 14.94 -2.14
CA LYS A 71 -0.76 13.98 -2.78
C LYS A 71 -1.26 12.57 -2.54
N VAL A 72 -1.09 11.73 -3.56
CA VAL A 72 -1.39 10.30 -3.53
C VAL A 72 -0.13 9.53 -3.92
N GLU A 73 0.24 8.53 -3.13
CA GLU A 73 1.43 7.71 -3.37
C GLU A 73 1.08 6.22 -3.38
N SER A 74 1.50 5.48 -4.41
CA SER A 74 1.41 4.01 -4.41
C SER A 74 2.53 3.42 -3.55
N LEU A 75 2.19 2.66 -2.52
CA LEU A 75 3.19 2.07 -1.61
C LEU A 75 3.78 0.75 -2.14
N TYR A 76 3.10 0.08 -3.07
CA TYR A 76 3.64 -1.12 -3.71
C TYR A 76 4.38 -0.76 -5.00
N SER A 77 5.58 -1.33 -5.15
CA SER A 77 6.43 -1.22 -6.34
C SER A 77 6.81 -2.60 -6.85
N ILE A 78 6.81 -2.77 -8.17
CA ILE A 78 7.26 -4.02 -8.81
C ILE A 78 8.79 -4.04 -8.79
N TRP A 79 9.36 -4.87 -7.91
CA TRP A 79 10.81 -5.10 -7.81
C TRP A 79 11.28 -6.26 -8.67
N TRP A 80 10.46 -7.30 -8.81
CA TRP A 80 10.76 -8.48 -9.62
C TRP A 80 9.70 -8.66 -10.71
N LYS A 81 10.16 -8.89 -11.94
CA LYS A 81 9.29 -9.20 -13.09
C LYS A 81 10.00 -10.22 -13.97
N ASN A 82 9.32 -11.31 -14.31
CA ASN A 82 9.86 -12.39 -15.16
C ASN A 82 11.23 -12.93 -14.67
N GLY A 83 11.35 -13.17 -13.36
CA GLY A 83 12.56 -13.72 -12.76
C GLY A 83 13.74 -12.76 -12.61
N LYS A 84 13.61 -11.49 -13.02
CA LYS A 84 14.68 -10.49 -12.93
C LYS A 84 14.26 -9.28 -12.09
N ILE A 85 15.26 -8.63 -11.51
CA ILE A 85 15.12 -7.30 -10.93
C ILE A 85 14.62 -6.35 -12.01
N PHE A 86 13.50 -5.69 -11.77
CA PHE A 86 12.83 -4.82 -12.74
C PHE A 86 13.30 -3.36 -12.67
N ARG A 87 13.99 -2.97 -11.58
CA ARG A 87 14.38 -1.59 -11.27
C ARG A 87 15.75 -1.54 -10.58
N PRO A 88 16.53 -0.47 -10.69
CA PRO A 88 17.75 -0.30 -9.91
C PRO A 88 17.48 -0.42 -8.41
N VAL A 89 18.35 -1.12 -7.69
CA VAL A 89 18.31 -1.19 -6.23
C VAL A 89 18.90 0.10 -5.68
N PRO A 90 18.21 0.81 -4.77
CA PRO A 90 18.71 2.06 -4.23
C PRO A 90 19.95 1.83 -3.38
N THR A 91 20.83 2.82 -3.39
CA THR A 91 22.00 2.88 -2.53
C THR A 91 21.60 3.09 -1.06
N LEU A 92 22.53 2.84 -0.14
CA LEU A 92 22.29 3.07 1.28
C LEU A 92 22.05 4.55 1.60
N ASP A 93 22.67 5.47 0.86
CA ASP A 93 22.50 6.91 1.06
C ASP A 93 21.10 7.35 0.61
N GLU A 94 20.64 6.89 -0.56
CA GLU A 94 19.26 7.14 -1.03
C GLU A 94 18.20 6.57 -0.06
N VAL A 95 18.42 5.37 0.49
CA VAL A 95 17.51 4.78 1.48
C VAL A 95 17.52 5.61 2.77
N ARG A 96 18.69 6.06 3.25
CA ARG A 96 18.79 6.92 4.43
C ARG A 96 18.06 8.24 4.22
N GLU A 97 18.29 8.90 3.09
CA GLU A 97 17.63 10.16 2.74
C GLU A 97 16.11 10.01 2.67
N THR A 98 15.64 8.91 2.06
CA THR A 98 14.20 8.59 1.99
C THR A 98 13.60 8.50 3.39
N VAL A 99 14.21 7.73 4.30
CA VAL A 99 13.73 7.60 5.68
C VAL A 99 13.74 8.95 6.41
N GLN A 100 14.83 9.72 6.29
CA GLN A 100 14.93 11.04 6.92
C GLN A 100 13.87 12.01 6.39
N SER A 101 13.56 11.97 5.09
CA SER A 101 12.49 12.78 4.51
C SER A 101 11.12 12.32 5.01
N SER A 102 10.84 11.01 5.04
CA SER A 102 9.54 10.46 5.47
C SER A 102 9.26 10.64 6.96
N LEU A 103 10.26 10.90 7.80
CA LEU A 103 10.03 11.20 9.22
C LEU A 103 9.69 12.67 9.49
N LYS A 104 9.99 13.57 8.54
CA LYS A 104 9.66 15.00 8.66
C LYS A 104 8.21 15.32 8.31
N THR A 105 7.54 14.41 7.61
CA THR A 105 6.21 14.58 7.01
C THR A 105 5.36 13.34 7.25
#